data_AF-A0A1V3G6U9-F1
#
_entry.id   AF-A0A1V3G6U9-F1
#
_cell.length_a   1.000
_cell.length_b   1.000
_cell.length_c   1.000
_cell.angle_alpha   90.00
_cell.angle_beta   90.00
_cell.angle_gamma   90.00
#
_symmetry.space_group_name_H-M   'P 1'
#
loop_
_entity.id
_entity.type
_entity.pdbx_description
1 polymer ?
#
loop_
_entity_poly.entity_id
_entity_poly.type
_entity_poly.pdbx_seq_one_letter_code
_entity_poly.pdbx_strand_id
1 'polypeptide(L)'
;MKKINLLFITKDRSQQLERSSFYLENELAKLTNLVVWHGDGYILDIVNQLPAKPDFILLNDYKPEYRPFIRGLKDLTIPHGTLMHDLHYKLSKRNFLIHQEKPALIFCHYRDAFKMWLPDHISRIIWFPHHVPSDIFHIQPISKDIPLLMIGAAYPHIYPFRHKIAQHYFRDRRFVQRSHPGYGVVKNGLSGEKYAKEISRAHIFLTCDSIHHFPLLKYFEVLACGTLLAAPGSQELTDLGFVDGKTFVAIDETNFKEKVEYYLQNEALRNQIVKNGLALIQQRHTTEIRAKEMINAIQQFLQNNK
;
A
#
# COMPACT_ATOMS: atom_id res chain seq x y z
N MET A 1 28.23 5.35 0.59
CA MET A 1 27.69 6.26 -0.45
C MET A 1 27.21 7.54 0.21
N LYS A 2 27.38 8.71 -0.43
CA LYS A 2 26.88 9.98 0.10
C LYS A 2 25.35 9.95 0.11
N LYS A 3 24.72 10.37 1.22
CA LYS A 3 23.26 10.55 1.28
C LYS A 3 22.83 11.60 0.25
N ILE A 4 21.73 11.34 -0.45
CA ILE A 4 21.13 12.32 -1.36
C ILE A 4 20.32 13.35 -0.55
N ASN A 5 20.26 14.57 -1.04
CA ASN A 5 19.32 15.59 -0.57
C ASN A 5 17.97 15.32 -1.23
N LEU A 6 17.00 14.82 -0.48
CA LEU A 6 15.67 14.48 -0.99
C LEU A 6 14.66 15.50 -0.48
N LEU A 7 13.95 16.15 -1.39
CA LEU A 7 12.75 16.92 -1.04
C LEU A 7 11.53 16.02 -1.23
N PHE A 8 10.78 15.76 -0.16
CA PHE A 8 9.49 15.06 -0.26
C PHE A 8 8.34 16.04 -0.04
N ILE A 9 7.53 16.23 -1.08
CA ILE A 9 6.36 17.12 -1.04
C ILE A 9 5.11 16.27 -0.78
N THR A 10 4.57 16.39 0.43
CA THR A 10 3.42 15.63 0.89
C THR A 10 2.66 16.40 1.97
N LYS A 11 1.35 16.19 2.11
CA LYS A 11 0.60 16.63 3.30
C LYS A 11 0.95 15.72 4.47
N ASP A 12 0.82 16.22 5.70
CA ASP A 12 0.99 15.38 6.89
C ASP A 12 -0.04 14.23 6.91
N ARG A 13 0.46 13.00 6.89
CA ARG A 13 -0.32 11.76 6.91
C ARG A 13 -0.28 11.03 8.26
N SER A 14 0.39 11.57 9.27
CA SER A 14 0.61 10.92 10.58
C SER A 14 -0.70 10.57 11.32
N GLN A 15 -1.73 11.41 11.15
CA GLN A 15 -3.04 11.24 11.80
C GLN A 15 -4.10 10.59 10.90
N GLN A 16 -3.75 10.26 9.65
CA GLN A 16 -4.69 9.66 8.71
C GLN A 16 -4.93 8.19 9.04
N LEU A 17 -6.02 7.61 8.54
CA LEU A 17 -6.27 6.16 8.67
C LEU A 17 -5.20 5.35 7.94
N GLU A 18 -4.96 5.73 6.68
CA GLU A 18 -3.93 5.18 5.82
C GLU A 18 -2.66 6.02 6.02
N ARG A 19 -1.59 5.38 6.51
CA ARG A 19 -0.36 6.04 7.00
C ARG A 19 0.90 5.57 6.26
N SER A 20 0.79 4.82 5.16
CA SER A 20 1.95 4.30 4.40
C SER A 20 2.93 5.40 4.02
N SER A 21 2.43 6.56 3.61
CA SER A 21 3.27 7.72 3.27
C SER A 21 4.06 8.24 4.47
N PHE A 22 3.46 8.28 5.66
CA PHE A 22 4.14 8.70 6.90
C PHE A 22 5.19 7.67 7.32
N TYR A 23 4.88 6.38 7.21
CA TYR A 23 5.86 5.33 7.50
C TYR A 23 7.03 5.37 6.51
N LEU A 24 6.75 5.58 5.23
CA LEU A 24 7.77 5.73 4.19
C LEU A 24 8.65 6.95 4.47
N GLU A 25 8.06 8.10 4.82
CA GLU A 25 8.77 9.31 5.22
C GLU A 25 9.79 9.04 6.33
N ASN A 26 9.38 8.34 7.39
CA ASN A 26 10.26 7.98 8.51
C ASN A 26 11.45 7.11 8.07
N GLU A 27 11.25 6.17 7.15
CA GLU A 27 12.34 5.36 6.60
C GLU A 27 13.24 6.14 5.63
N LEU A 28 12.67 7.02 4.80
CA LEU A 28 13.44 7.89 3.90
C LEU A 28 14.35 8.85 4.69
N ALA A 29 13.90 9.35 5.85
CA ALA A 29 14.69 10.20 6.74
C ALA A 29 15.96 9.50 7.26
N LYS A 30 15.90 8.17 7.45
CA LYS A 30 17.08 7.38 7.85
C LYS A 30 18.09 7.27 6.71
N LEU A 31 17.62 7.21 5.47
CA LEU A 31 18.44 6.92 4.28
C LEU A 31 18.98 8.16 3.57
N THR A 32 18.35 9.32 3.75
CA THR A 32 18.62 10.54 2.98
C THR A 32 18.82 11.76 3.89
N ASN A 33 19.26 12.88 3.31
CA ASN A 33 19.09 14.19 3.92
C ASN A 33 17.69 14.70 3.52
N LEU A 34 16.68 14.21 4.23
CA LEU A 34 15.28 14.46 3.90
C LEU A 34 14.85 15.86 4.34
N VAL A 35 14.19 16.59 3.43
CA VAL A 35 13.36 17.74 3.76
C VAL A 35 11.93 17.43 3.33
N VAL A 36 10.97 17.66 4.21
CA VAL A 36 9.55 17.45 3.93
C VAL A 36 8.85 18.79 3.80
N TRP A 37 8.03 18.94 2.77
CA TRP A 37 7.29 20.17 2.50
C TRP A 37 5.79 19.93 2.42
N HIS A 38 5.04 20.65 3.25
CA HIS A 38 3.60 20.47 3.43
C HIS A 38 2.72 21.59 2.85
N GLY A 39 3.32 22.72 2.47
CA GLY A 39 2.59 23.92 2.05
C GLY A 39 2.38 24.03 0.55
N ASP A 40 1.33 24.75 0.14
CA ASP A 40 1.13 25.16 -1.24
C ASP A 40 2.23 26.14 -1.68
N GLY A 41 2.56 26.19 -2.97
CA GLY A 41 3.57 27.12 -3.44
C GLY A 41 3.98 26.98 -4.89
N TYR A 42 4.85 27.89 -5.33
CA TYR A 42 5.57 27.74 -6.59
C TYR A 42 6.90 27.05 -6.32
N ILE A 43 7.25 26.05 -7.13
CA ILE A 43 8.31 25.11 -6.77
C ILE A 43 9.71 25.74 -6.67
N LEU A 44 10.01 26.75 -7.47
CA LEU A 44 11.31 27.44 -7.39
C LEU A 44 11.44 28.22 -6.08
N ASP A 45 10.36 28.85 -5.60
CA ASP A 45 10.36 29.55 -4.32
C ASP A 45 10.59 28.58 -3.17
N ILE A 46 9.98 27.40 -3.23
CA ILE A 46 10.16 26.33 -2.24
C ILE A 46 11.62 25.91 -2.22
N VAL A 47 12.19 25.57 -3.38
CA VAL A 47 13.58 25.10 -3.51
C VAL A 47 14.58 26.13 -2.98
N ASN A 48 14.34 27.43 -3.22
CA ASN A 48 15.20 28.51 -2.77
C ASN A 48 15.19 28.71 -1.24
N GLN A 49 14.17 28.22 -0.54
CA GLN A 49 14.08 28.27 0.92
C GLN A 49 14.74 27.07 1.61
N LEU A 50 15.15 26.04 0.85
CA LEU A 50 15.69 24.82 1.43
C LEU A 50 17.13 25.02 1.93
N PRO A 51 17.53 24.34 3.01
CA PRO A 51 18.90 24.44 3.55
C PRO A 51 19.97 23.91 2.58
N ALA A 52 19.57 23.06 1.63
CA ALA A 52 20.42 22.57 0.55
C ALA A 52 19.58 22.33 -0.70
N LYS A 53 20.20 22.49 -1.87
CA LYS A 53 19.57 22.13 -3.14
C LYS A 53 19.27 20.62 -3.16
N PRO A 54 18.03 20.20 -3.47
CA PRO A 54 17.70 18.79 -3.57
C PRO A 54 18.33 18.17 -4.81
N ASP A 55 18.82 16.94 -4.65
CA ASP A 55 19.26 16.10 -5.76
C ASP A 55 18.05 15.51 -6.51
N PHE A 56 16.94 15.30 -5.80
CA PHE A 56 15.69 14.78 -6.35
C PHE A 56 14.48 15.32 -5.57
N ILE A 57 13.36 15.50 -6.26
CA ILE A 57 12.08 15.93 -5.66
C ILE A 57 11.06 14.79 -5.81
N LEU A 58 10.53 14.29 -4.70
CA LEU A 58 9.45 13.30 -4.69
C LEU A 58 8.12 13.98 -4.41
N LEU A 59 7.11 13.76 -5.25
CA LEU A 59 5.75 14.24 -5.09
C LEU A 59 4.84 13.10 -4.61
N ASN A 60 4.07 13.31 -3.55
CA ASN A 60 3.11 12.30 -3.09
C ASN A 60 1.77 12.43 -3.81
N ASP A 61 1.63 11.72 -4.93
CA ASP A 61 0.47 11.72 -5.84
C ASP A 61 0.16 13.07 -6.51
N TYR A 62 -0.76 13.04 -7.46
CA TYR A 62 -1.51 14.17 -7.98
C TYR A 62 -2.86 14.39 -7.27
N LYS A 63 -3.26 13.43 -6.43
CA LYS A 63 -4.48 13.45 -5.64
C LYS A 63 -4.35 14.49 -4.51
N PRO A 64 -5.26 15.48 -4.37
CA PRO A 64 -5.12 16.59 -3.43
C PRO A 64 -5.02 16.20 -1.94
N GLU A 65 -5.40 14.98 -1.57
CA GLU A 65 -5.34 14.48 -0.21
C GLU A 65 -3.91 14.03 0.21
N TYR A 66 -3.00 13.84 -0.75
CA TYR A 66 -1.63 13.38 -0.49
C TYR A 66 -0.56 14.47 -0.63
N ARG A 67 -0.79 15.49 -1.47
CA ARG A 67 0.15 16.62 -1.64
C ARG A 67 -0.51 18.00 -1.57
N PRO A 68 0.24 19.04 -1.14
CA PRO A 68 -0.14 20.42 -1.37
C PRO A 68 -0.20 20.75 -2.86
N PHE A 69 -0.83 21.88 -3.19
CA PHE A 69 -0.89 22.41 -4.54
C PHE A 69 0.43 23.09 -4.92
N ILE A 70 1.18 22.44 -5.80
CA ILE A 70 2.48 22.92 -6.30
C ILE A 70 2.34 23.39 -7.75
N ARG A 71 2.84 24.60 -8.03
CA ARG A 71 2.91 25.19 -9.38
C ARG A 71 4.35 25.18 -9.90
N GLY A 72 4.50 25.24 -11.22
CA GLY A 72 5.80 25.42 -11.88
C GLY A 72 6.63 24.16 -12.05
N LEU A 73 6.07 22.97 -11.82
CA LEU A 73 6.81 21.70 -11.93
C LEU A 73 7.40 21.46 -13.33
N LYS A 74 6.74 21.95 -14.39
CA LYS A 74 7.24 21.89 -15.77
C LYS A 74 8.52 22.70 -16.01
N ASP A 75 8.79 23.69 -15.14
CA ASP A 75 9.92 24.63 -15.27
C ASP A 75 11.14 24.16 -14.45
N LEU A 76 11.02 23.02 -13.74
CA LEU A 76 12.10 22.46 -12.93
C LEU A 76 13.21 21.83 -13.78
N THR A 77 14.45 22.14 -13.42
CA THR A 77 15.64 21.42 -13.90
C THR A 77 16.07 20.29 -12.97
N ILE A 78 15.62 20.32 -11.72
CA ILE A 78 15.88 19.24 -10.75
C ILE A 78 14.97 18.06 -11.10
N PRO A 79 15.51 16.84 -11.23
CA PRO A 79 14.68 15.68 -11.54
C PRO A 79 13.69 15.43 -10.41
N HIS A 80 12.46 15.10 -10.80
CA HIS A 80 11.39 14.81 -9.86
C HIS A 80 10.68 13.52 -10.22
N GLY A 81 10.04 12.90 -9.23
CA GLY A 81 9.21 11.73 -9.40
C GLY A 81 7.90 11.87 -8.65
N THR A 82 6.98 10.95 -8.92
CA THR A 82 5.67 10.93 -8.26
C THR A 82 5.37 9.53 -7.72
N LEU A 83 4.84 9.46 -6.50
CA LEU A 83 4.31 8.24 -5.90
C LEU A 83 2.80 8.21 -6.11
N MET A 84 2.32 7.26 -6.92
CA MET A 84 0.90 7.15 -7.26
C MET A 84 0.17 6.16 -6.35
N HIS A 85 -0.84 6.69 -5.67
CA HIS A 85 -1.87 5.99 -4.91
C HIS A 85 -3.17 5.90 -5.72
N ASP A 86 -4.06 4.98 -5.34
CA ASP A 86 -5.43 4.85 -5.89
C ASP A 86 -5.51 5.06 -7.43
N LEU A 87 -4.86 4.22 -8.23
CA LEU A 87 -4.62 4.47 -9.67
C LEU A 87 -5.88 4.77 -10.53
N HIS A 88 -7.07 4.40 -10.07
CA HIS A 88 -8.34 4.72 -10.75
C HIS A 88 -8.78 6.19 -10.60
N TYR A 89 -8.30 6.92 -9.58
CA TYR A 89 -8.72 8.29 -9.30
C TYR A 89 -8.40 9.25 -10.47
N LYS A 90 -9.44 9.89 -11.05
CA LYS A 90 -9.32 10.93 -12.09
C LYS A 90 -8.25 10.62 -13.15
N LEU A 91 -8.25 9.39 -13.67
CA LEU A 91 -7.20 8.85 -14.53
C LEU A 91 -6.82 9.79 -15.68
N SER A 92 -7.80 10.29 -16.45
CA SER A 92 -7.55 11.19 -17.59
C SER A 92 -6.85 12.49 -17.17
N LYS A 93 -7.25 13.08 -16.03
CA LYS A 93 -6.61 14.30 -15.50
C LYS A 93 -5.18 14.01 -15.07
N ARG A 94 -4.94 12.88 -14.39
CA ARG A 94 -3.58 12.50 -13.98
C ARG A 94 -2.70 12.19 -15.17
N ASN A 95 -3.23 11.52 -16.19
CA ASN A 95 -2.51 11.26 -17.44
C ASN A 95 -2.02 12.58 -18.07
N PHE A 96 -2.92 13.56 -18.21
CA PHE A 96 -2.59 14.89 -18.71
C PHE A 96 -1.47 15.57 -17.89
N LEU A 97 -1.56 15.53 -16.55
CA LEU A 97 -0.54 16.13 -15.69
C LEU A 97 0.82 15.43 -15.85
N ILE A 98 0.86 14.09 -15.98
CA ILE A 98 2.10 13.34 -16.20
C ILE A 98 2.76 13.70 -17.54
N HIS A 99 1.96 13.98 -18.59
CA HIS A 99 2.50 14.50 -19.86
C HIS A 99 3.06 15.92 -19.75
N GLN A 100 2.42 16.78 -18.96
CA GLN A 100 2.86 18.17 -18.79
C GLN A 100 4.09 18.30 -17.89
N GLU A 101 4.05 17.67 -16.72
CA GLU A 101 5.10 17.79 -15.70
C GLU A 101 6.31 16.91 -16.03
N LYS A 102 6.10 15.81 -16.79
CA LYS A 102 7.15 14.88 -17.22
C LYS A 102 8.05 14.38 -16.06
N PRO A 103 7.48 13.73 -15.02
CA PRO A 103 8.28 13.16 -13.94
C PRO A 103 9.30 12.16 -14.48
N ALA A 104 10.52 12.19 -13.95
CA ALA A 104 11.59 11.25 -14.29
C ALA A 104 11.24 9.82 -13.91
N LEU A 105 10.66 9.64 -12.71
CA LEU A 105 10.26 8.34 -12.16
C LEU A 105 8.82 8.37 -11.66
N ILE A 106 8.07 7.31 -11.92
CA ILE A 106 6.69 7.14 -11.49
C ILE A 106 6.59 5.87 -10.65
N PHE A 107 6.58 6.03 -9.33
CA PHE A 107 6.41 4.92 -8.39
C PHE A 107 4.92 4.54 -8.33
N CYS A 108 4.57 3.29 -8.61
CA CYS A 108 3.18 2.85 -8.63
C CYS A 108 2.98 1.50 -7.93
N HIS A 109 1.93 1.41 -7.12
CA HIS A 109 1.54 0.17 -6.42
C HIS A 109 1.00 -0.93 -7.33
N TYR A 110 0.42 -0.59 -8.48
CA TYR A 110 -0.37 -1.50 -9.31
C TYR A 110 0.19 -1.56 -10.74
N ARG A 111 1.20 -2.40 -10.96
CA ARG A 111 1.95 -2.53 -12.20
C ARG A 111 1.05 -2.88 -13.38
N ASP A 112 0.16 -3.85 -13.23
CA ASP A 112 -0.59 -4.37 -14.37
C ASP A 112 -1.70 -3.39 -14.77
N ALA A 113 -2.37 -2.77 -13.78
CA ALA A 113 -3.31 -1.69 -14.02
C ALA A 113 -2.62 -0.46 -14.63
N PHE A 114 -1.40 -0.10 -14.18
CA PHE A 114 -0.64 1.01 -14.75
C PHE A 114 -0.30 0.77 -16.22
N LYS A 115 0.22 -0.42 -16.54
CA LYS A 115 0.51 -0.81 -17.94
C LYS A 115 -0.71 -0.66 -18.84
N MET A 116 -1.87 -1.07 -18.35
CA MET A 116 -3.11 -1.01 -19.11
C MET A 116 -3.66 0.42 -19.26
N TRP A 117 -3.54 1.24 -18.22
CA TRP A 117 -4.25 2.54 -18.16
C TRP A 117 -3.37 3.74 -18.52
N LEU A 118 -2.06 3.63 -18.38
CA LEU A 118 -1.08 4.69 -18.64
C LEU A 118 0.10 4.17 -19.48
N PRO A 119 -0.14 3.50 -20.63
CA PRO A 119 0.91 2.84 -21.41
C PRO A 119 1.98 3.80 -21.93
N ASP A 120 1.62 5.04 -22.25
CA ASP A 120 2.54 6.08 -22.74
C ASP A 120 3.66 6.43 -21.74
N HIS A 121 3.47 6.07 -20.47
CA HIS A 121 4.40 6.39 -19.38
C HIS A 121 5.21 5.19 -18.91
N ILE A 122 5.12 4.06 -19.61
CA ILE A 122 5.68 2.79 -19.13
C ILE A 122 7.20 2.80 -18.99
N SER A 123 7.92 3.59 -19.79
CA SER A 123 9.38 3.71 -19.69
C SER A 123 9.86 4.37 -18.39
N ARG A 124 8.95 5.00 -17.64
CA ARG A 124 9.25 5.75 -16.42
C ARG A 124 8.66 5.11 -15.17
N ILE A 125 7.94 3.99 -15.31
CA ILE A 125 7.34 3.30 -14.16
C ILE A 125 8.45 2.64 -13.33
N ILE A 126 8.34 2.80 -12.01
CA ILE A 126 9.01 1.95 -11.03
C ILE A 126 7.90 1.23 -10.28
N TRP A 127 7.87 -0.10 -10.36
CA TRP A 127 6.91 -0.88 -9.59
C TRP A 127 7.24 -0.74 -8.11
N PHE A 128 6.31 -0.16 -7.35
CA PHE A 128 6.47 0.17 -5.95
C PHE A 128 5.30 -0.43 -5.15
N PRO A 129 5.33 -1.73 -4.83
CA PRO A 129 4.23 -2.41 -4.17
C PRO A 129 3.87 -1.79 -2.81
N HIS A 130 2.66 -2.09 -2.33
CA HIS A 130 2.26 -1.77 -0.96
C HIS A 130 3.23 -2.40 0.06
N HIS A 131 3.30 -1.77 1.23
CA HIS A 131 4.22 -2.17 2.28
C HIS A 131 3.67 -1.85 3.67
N VAL A 132 4.22 -2.54 4.67
CA VAL A 132 3.81 -2.38 6.06
C VAL A 132 5.01 -2.13 6.97
N PRO A 133 4.89 -1.24 7.96
CA PRO A 133 5.95 -1.02 8.94
C PRO A 133 6.00 -2.18 9.95
N SER A 134 7.19 -2.73 10.15
CA SER A 134 7.40 -3.99 10.88
C SER A 134 7.17 -3.85 12.40
N ASP A 135 7.28 -2.64 12.93
CA ASP A 135 7.01 -2.29 14.33
C ASP A 135 5.51 -2.22 14.67
N ILE A 136 4.63 -2.01 13.67
CA ILE A 136 3.17 -1.97 13.88
C ILE A 136 2.51 -3.28 13.45
N PHE A 137 2.87 -3.79 12.27
CA PHE A 137 2.29 -5.01 11.72
C PHE A 137 3.26 -6.17 11.91
N HIS A 138 3.08 -6.87 13.02
CA HIS A 138 3.83 -8.06 13.41
C HIS A 138 2.92 -9.01 14.20
N ILE A 139 3.38 -10.25 14.44
CA ILE A 139 2.69 -11.19 15.32
C ILE A 139 2.51 -10.54 16.70
N GLN A 140 1.26 -10.33 17.10
CA GLN A 140 0.94 -9.88 18.45
C GLN A 140 0.93 -11.08 19.42
N PRO A 141 1.41 -10.91 20.67
CA PRO A 141 1.36 -11.96 21.70
C PRO A 141 -0.05 -12.09 22.29
N ILE A 142 -1.03 -12.42 21.44
CA ILE A 142 -2.45 -12.53 21.78
C ILE A 142 -3.00 -13.85 21.26
N SER A 143 -3.95 -14.42 22.00
CA SER A 143 -4.65 -15.62 21.54
C SER A 143 -5.54 -15.30 20.34
N LYS A 144 -5.65 -16.26 19.41
CA LYS A 144 -6.62 -16.21 18.33
C LYS A 144 -7.97 -16.71 18.84
N ASP A 145 -8.95 -15.82 18.94
CA ASP A 145 -10.31 -16.09 19.44
C ASP A 145 -11.41 -15.78 18.41
N ILE A 146 -11.06 -15.26 17.23
CA ILE A 146 -11.99 -14.97 16.14
C ILE A 146 -11.79 -16.00 15.02
N PRO A 147 -12.73 -16.92 14.76
CA PRO A 147 -12.55 -17.88 13.67
C PRO A 147 -12.49 -17.20 12.29
N LEU A 148 -13.47 -16.35 11.98
CA LEU A 148 -13.57 -15.66 10.70
C LEU A 148 -13.72 -14.16 10.94
N LEU A 149 -12.80 -13.37 10.38
CA LEU A 149 -12.81 -11.92 10.52
C LEU A 149 -12.92 -11.24 9.16
N MET A 150 -13.76 -10.21 9.08
CA MET A 150 -13.77 -9.26 7.98
C MET A 150 -13.78 -7.85 8.54
N ILE A 151 -12.83 -7.01 8.10
CA ILE A 151 -12.77 -5.59 8.47
C ILE A 151 -12.79 -4.73 7.22
N GLY A 152 -13.69 -3.74 7.18
CA GLY A 152 -13.70 -2.69 6.17
C GLY A 152 -15.05 -2.52 5.46
N ALA A 153 -15.07 -1.67 4.43
CA ALA A 153 -16.28 -1.39 3.66
C ALA A 153 -16.70 -2.63 2.85
N ALA A 154 -18.01 -2.89 2.77
CA ALA A 154 -18.59 -3.98 2.00
C ALA A 154 -19.71 -3.48 1.06
N TYR A 155 -19.53 -2.28 0.51
CA TYR A 155 -20.47 -1.68 -0.45
C TYR A 155 -20.58 -2.55 -1.71
N PRO A 156 -21.77 -3.03 -2.10
CA PRO A 156 -21.92 -3.98 -3.20
C PRO A 156 -21.33 -3.51 -4.53
N HIS A 157 -21.44 -2.21 -4.84
CA HIS A 157 -20.99 -1.62 -6.11
C HIS A 157 -19.46 -1.46 -6.21
N ILE A 158 -18.73 -1.54 -5.09
CA ILE A 158 -17.25 -1.45 -5.06
C ILE A 158 -16.63 -2.80 -4.67
N TYR A 159 -17.29 -3.54 -3.79
CA TYR A 159 -16.80 -4.78 -3.21
C TYR A 159 -17.85 -5.91 -3.32
N PRO A 160 -18.28 -6.29 -4.53
CA PRO A 160 -19.36 -7.26 -4.73
C PRO A 160 -19.04 -8.61 -4.07
N PHE A 161 -17.82 -9.12 -4.25
CA PHE A 161 -17.43 -10.41 -3.67
C PHE A 161 -17.37 -10.36 -2.13
N ARG A 162 -16.83 -9.28 -1.54
CA ARG A 162 -16.82 -9.09 -0.08
C ARG A 162 -18.24 -8.99 0.48
N HIS A 163 -19.13 -8.29 -0.22
CA HIS A 163 -20.55 -8.23 0.14
C HIS A 163 -21.19 -9.63 0.13
N LYS A 164 -20.92 -10.44 -0.90
CA LYS A 164 -21.38 -11.84 -0.99
C LYS A 164 -20.87 -12.71 0.16
N ILE A 165 -19.59 -12.59 0.54
CA ILE A 165 -19.03 -13.28 1.71
C ILE A 165 -19.76 -12.85 2.99
N ALA A 166 -19.92 -11.54 3.21
CA ALA A 166 -20.60 -11.01 4.39
C ALA A 166 -22.06 -11.50 4.47
N GLN A 167 -22.79 -11.48 3.36
CA GLN A 167 -24.16 -12.01 3.27
C GLN A 167 -24.23 -13.52 3.49
N HIS A 168 -23.19 -14.28 3.13
CA HIS A 168 -23.18 -15.72 3.37
C HIS A 168 -23.03 -16.03 4.86
N TYR A 169 -22.11 -15.33 5.55
CA TYR A 169 -21.75 -15.62 6.94
C TYR A 169 -22.48 -14.75 7.99
N PHE A 170 -23.41 -13.86 7.61
CA PHE A 170 -24.02 -12.90 8.55
C PHE A 170 -24.73 -13.53 9.77
N ARG A 171 -25.18 -14.79 9.67
CA ARG A 171 -25.79 -15.55 10.78
C ARG A 171 -24.84 -16.54 11.45
N ASP A 172 -23.63 -16.68 10.93
CA ASP A 172 -22.63 -17.58 11.49
C ASP A 172 -21.98 -16.94 12.71
N ARG A 173 -22.10 -17.58 13.88
CA ARG A 173 -21.52 -17.10 15.14
C ARG A 173 -19.99 -17.09 15.12
N ARG A 174 -19.37 -17.80 14.19
CA ARG A 174 -17.91 -17.82 13.97
C ARG A 174 -17.41 -16.60 13.21
N PHE A 175 -18.31 -15.82 12.59
CA PHE A 175 -17.99 -14.68 11.75
C PHE A 175 -18.16 -13.35 12.48
N VAL A 176 -17.08 -12.57 12.50
CA VAL A 176 -17.03 -11.22 13.04
C VAL A 176 -16.80 -10.23 11.90
N GLN A 177 -17.75 -9.33 11.70
CA GLN A 177 -17.60 -8.22 10.77
C GLN A 177 -17.38 -6.91 11.55
N ARG A 178 -16.33 -6.16 11.19
CA ARG A 178 -16.06 -4.81 11.70
C ARG A 178 -16.17 -3.80 10.58
N SER A 179 -16.93 -2.74 10.83
CA SER A 179 -17.11 -1.64 9.88
C SER A 179 -15.82 -0.85 9.67
N HIS A 180 -15.70 -0.21 8.50
CA HIS A 180 -14.63 0.72 8.22
C HIS A 180 -14.75 1.96 9.13
N PRO A 181 -13.67 2.47 9.75
CA PRO A 181 -13.74 3.60 10.67
C PRO A 181 -13.92 4.97 9.99
N GLY A 182 -14.45 5.00 8.76
CA GLY A 182 -14.49 6.19 7.91
C GLY A 182 -13.17 6.48 7.18
N TYR A 183 -13.08 7.60 6.47
CA TYR A 183 -11.89 8.02 5.72
C TYR A 183 -11.30 9.30 6.32
N GLY A 184 -10.01 9.54 6.10
CA GLY A 184 -9.33 10.73 6.59
C GLY A 184 -8.74 10.55 8.00
N VAL A 185 -8.83 11.61 8.82
CA VAL A 185 -8.34 11.60 10.21
C VAL A 185 -9.30 10.79 11.08
N VAL A 186 -8.79 9.69 11.62
CA VAL A 186 -9.59 8.77 12.46
C VAL A 186 -9.21 8.98 13.92
N LYS A 187 -10.10 9.64 14.67
CA LYS A 187 -9.96 9.82 16.12
C LYS A 187 -10.31 8.55 16.91
N ASN A 188 -11.28 7.78 16.41
CA ASN A 188 -11.79 6.55 17.02
C ASN A 188 -11.98 5.48 15.93
N GLY A 189 -11.46 4.27 16.13
CA GLY A 189 -11.60 3.18 15.17
C GLY A 189 -10.44 2.19 15.22
N LEU A 190 -10.55 1.14 14.39
CA LEU A 190 -9.48 0.18 14.15
C LEU A 190 -8.50 0.78 13.14
N SER A 191 -7.39 1.34 13.62
CA SER A 191 -6.28 1.86 12.81
C SER A 191 -4.94 1.57 13.47
N GLY A 192 -3.86 1.48 12.69
CA GLY A 192 -2.51 1.22 13.21
C GLY A 192 -2.47 -0.03 14.09
N GLU A 193 -1.88 0.08 15.28
CA GLU A 193 -1.76 -1.05 16.22
C GLU A 193 -3.10 -1.67 16.64
N LYS A 194 -4.17 -0.87 16.80
CA LYS A 194 -5.49 -1.41 17.17
C LYS A 194 -6.02 -2.32 16.08
N TYR A 195 -5.77 -1.97 14.83
CA TYR A 195 -6.15 -2.77 13.67
C TYR A 195 -5.26 -4.02 13.55
N ALA A 196 -3.95 -3.89 13.71
CA ALA A 196 -3.03 -5.04 13.73
C ALA A 196 -3.42 -6.07 14.81
N LYS A 197 -3.74 -5.59 16.04
CA LYS A 197 -4.24 -6.44 17.13
C LYS A 197 -5.53 -7.15 16.77
N GLU A 198 -6.52 -6.47 16.19
CA GLU A 198 -7.77 -7.13 15.79
C GLU A 198 -7.54 -8.17 14.69
N ILE A 199 -6.63 -7.92 13.72
CA ILE A 199 -6.24 -8.92 12.72
C ILE A 199 -5.60 -10.14 13.39
N SER A 200 -4.67 -9.94 14.32
CA SER A 200 -3.92 -11.03 14.96
C SER A 200 -4.80 -11.97 15.77
N ARG A 201 -5.98 -11.53 16.23
CA ARG A 201 -7.00 -12.35 16.90
C ARG A 201 -7.68 -13.37 15.98
N ALA A 202 -7.59 -13.20 14.66
CA ALA A 202 -8.32 -14.04 13.72
C ALA A 202 -7.55 -15.32 13.32
N HIS A 203 -8.28 -16.42 13.10
CA HIS A 203 -7.75 -17.59 12.40
C HIS A 203 -7.69 -17.33 10.89
N ILE A 204 -8.79 -16.84 10.30
CA ILE A 204 -8.88 -16.50 8.88
C ILE A 204 -9.43 -15.07 8.73
N PHE A 205 -8.73 -14.26 7.95
CA PHE A 205 -9.18 -12.94 7.53
C PHE A 205 -9.72 -13.00 6.10
N LEU A 206 -10.97 -12.61 5.92
CA LEU A 206 -11.69 -12.61 4.65
C LEU A 206 -11.71 -11.21 4.03
N THR A 207 -11.29 -11.10 2.77
CA THR A 207 -11.35 -9.84 2.02
C THR A 207 -11.53 -10.08 0.52
N CYS A 208 -11.58 -8.98 -0.24
CA CYS A 208 -11.53 -8.97 -1.69
C CYS A 208 -10.61 -7.84 -2.20
N ASP A 209 -10.39 -7.83 -3.50
CA ASP A 209 -9.57 -6.93 -4.32
C ASP A 209 -10.34 -5.78 -4.99
N SER A 210 -11.64 -5.62 -4.64
CA SER A 210 -12.60 -4.67 -5.24
C SER A 210 -12.87 -4.89 -6.74
N ILE A 211 -13.74 -4.08 -7.33
CA ILE A 211 -13.96 -4.04 -8.79
C ILE A 211 -12.71 -3.68 -9.60
N HIS A 212 -11.66 -3.18 -8.95
CA HIS A 212 -10.41 -2.80 -9.60
C HIS A 212 -9.37 -3.92 -9.65
N HIS A 213 -9.59 -5.03 -8.92
CA HIS A 213 -8.70 -6.19 -8.88
C HIS A 213 -7.24 -5.85 -8.51
N PHE A 214 -7.07 -4.94 -7.56
CA PHE A 214 -5.76 -4.48 -7.12
C PHE A 214 -5.15 -5.35 -6.01
N PRO A 215 -3.81 -5.52 -5.98
CA PRO A 215 -3.08 -5.98 -4.79
C PRO A 215 -3.17 -4.97 -3.63
N LEU A 216 -4.28 -4.98 -2.89
CA LEU A 216 -4.55 -3.98 -1.84
C LEU A 216 -3.62 -4.14 -0.62
N LEU A 217 -3.40 -3.05 0.13
CA LEU A 217 -2.58 -3.03 1.35
C LEU A 217 -2.95 -4.13 2.37
N LYS A 218 -4.24 -4.50 2.47
CA LYS A 218 -4.72 -5.57 3.37
C LYS A 218 -4.05 -6.93 3.12
N TYR A 219 -3.59 -7.21 1.91
CA TYR A 219 -2.85 -8.44 1.62
C TYR A 219 -1.57 -8.51 2.44
N PHE A 220 -0.91 -7.38 2.61
CA PHE A 220 0.36 -7.24 3.31
C PHE A 220 0.14 -7.18 4.83
N GLU A 221 -0.82 -6.37 5.28
CA GLU A 221 -1.16 -6.19 6.69
C GLU A 221 -1.56 -7.52 7.37
N VAL A 222 -2.39 -8.33 6.70
CA VAL A 222 -2.91 -9.58 7.27
C VAL A 222 -1.82 -10.61 7.47
N LEU A 223 -0.98 -10.81 6.44
CA LEU A 223 0.14 -11.75 6.51
C LEU A 223 1.16 -11.32 7.59
N ALA A 224 1.46 -10.03 7.67
CA ALA A 224 2.38 -9.48 8.67
C ALA A 224 1.90 -9.69 10.12
N CYS A 225 0.59 -9.74 10.35
CA CYS A 225 -0.01 -9.98 11.66
C CYS A 225 -0.11 -11.47 12.04
N GLY A 226 0.38 -12.39 11.19
CA GLY A 226 0.34 -13.82 11.44
C GLY A 226 -1.08 -14.41 11.38
N THR A 227 -1.89 -13.97 10.43
CA THR A 227 -3.26 -14.46 10.21
C THR A 227 -3.41 -15.02 8.80
N LEU A 228 -4.19 -16.09 8.62
CA LEU A 228 -4.42 -16.65 7.28
C LEU A 228 -5.27 -15.68 6.47
N LEU A 229 -4.74 -15.18 5.37
CA LEU A 229 -5.51 -14.39 4.41
C LEU A 229 -6.25 -15.33 3.44
N ALA A 230 -7.56 -15.14 3.34
CA ALA A 230 -8.38 -15.68 2.28
C ALA A 230 -8.93 -14.52 1.42
N ALA A 231 -8.43 -14.40 0.19
CA ALA A 231 -8.78 -13.33 -0.74
C ALA A 231 -8.62 -13.77 -2.21
N PRO A 232 -9.14 -13.04 -3.21
CA PRO A 232 -8.84 -13.30 -4.62
C PRO A 232 -7.34 -13.29 -4.93
N GLY A 233 -6.93 -14.09 -5.91
CA GLY A 233 -5.57 -14.08 -6.47
C GLY A 233 -5.50 -13.32 -7.79
N SER A 234 -4.28 -12.96 -8.20
CA SER A 234 -3.99 -12.38 -9.52
C SER A 234 -2.55 -12.71 -9.93
N GLN A 235 -2.21 -12.47 -11.20
CA GLN A 235 -0.83 -12.64 -11.66
C GLN A 235 0.11 -11.66 -10.95
N GLU A 236 -0.30 -10.41 -10.77
CA GLU A 236 0.49 -9.41 -10.04
C GLU A 236 0.76 -9.83 -8.59
N LEU A 237 -0.24 -10.42 -7.91
CA LEU A 237 -0.06 -11.00 -6.58
C LEU A 237 0.94 -12.17 -6.59
N THR A 238 0.87 -13.05 -7.59
CA THR A 238 1.85 -14.15 -7.76
C THR A 238 3.28 -13.61 -7.89
N ASP A 239 3.48 -12.57 -8.69
CA ASP A 239 4.80 -11.94 -8.89
C ASP A 239 5.33 -11.26 -7.61
N LEU A 240 4.41 -10.77 -6.77
CA LEU A 240 4.70 -10.27 -5.42
C LEU A 240 5.01 -11.40 -4.43
N GLY A 241 4.82 -12.67 -4.79
CA GLY A 241 5.06 -13.84 -3.95
C GLY A 241 3.83 -14.38 -3.25
N PHE A 242 2.64 -13.83 -3.50
CA PHE A 242 1.38 -14.37 -2.99
C PHE A 242 0.94 -15.56 -3.85
N VAL A 243 1.25 -16.75 -3.36
CA VAL A 243 0.96 -18.03 -4.00
C VAL A 243 -0.13 -18.78 -3.22
N ASP A 244 -1.20 -19.19 -3.92
CA ASP A 244 -2.34 -19.95 -3.37
C ASP A 244 -1.87 -21.23 -2.69
N GLY A 245 -2.42 -21.52 -1.51
CA GLY A 245 -2.10 -22.70 -0.70
C GLY A 245 -0.67 -22.69 -0.12
N LYS A 246 0.14 -21.65 -0.38
CA LYS A 246 1.52 -21.56 0.12
C LYS A 246 1.76 -20.38 1.05
N THR A 247 1.29 -19.19 0.69
CA THR A 247 1.50 -17.94 1.46
C THR A 247 0.20 -17.24 1.85
N PHE A 248 -0.85 -17.50 1.08
CA PHE A 248 -2.24 -17.13 1.35
C PHE A 248 -3.16 -18.15 0.69
N VAL A 249 -4.46 -17.99 0.86
CA VAL A 249 -5.47 -18.84 0.20
C VAL A 249 -6.26 -18.00 -0.80
N ALA A 250 -6.14 -18.34 -2.07
CA ALA A 250 -6.93 -17.72 -3.13
C ALA A 250 -8.38 -18.21 -3.01
N ILE A 251 -9.34 -17.29 -2.93
CA ILE A 251 -10.77 -17.59 -2.95
C ILE A 251 -11.51 -16.75 -3.98
N ASP A 252 -12.59 -17.31 -4.50
CA ASP A 252 -13.54 -16.67 -5.42
C ASP A 252 -14.98 -17.09 -5.07
N GLU A 253 -15.93 -16.65 -5.89
CA GLU A 253 -17.35 -16.91 -5.66
C GLU A 253 -17.76 -18.39 -5.66
N THR A 254 -16.95 -19.25 -6.27
CA THR A 254 -17.24 -20.67 -6.45
C THR A 254 -16.67 -21.53 -5.33
N ASN A 255 -15.54 -21.13 -4.73
CA ASN A 255 -14.78 -21.97 -3.79
C ASN A 255 -14.67 -21.44 -2.36
N PHE A 256 -15.06 -20.18 -2.09
CA PHE A 256 -14.78 -19.56 -0.79
C PHE A 256 -15.39 -20.32 0.40
N LYS A 257 -16.56 -20.95 0.22
CA LYS A 257 -17.25 -21.68 1.28
C LYS A 257 -16.45 -22.91 1.71
N GLU A 258 -16.11 -23.74 0.73
CA GLU A 258 -15.36 -24.99 0.94
C GLU A 258 -13.98 -24.70 1.50
N LYS A 259 -13.22 -23.77 0.89
CA LYS A 259 -11.88 -23.41 1.36
C LYS A 259 -11.90 -22.88 2.79
N VAL A 260 -12.87 -22.04 3.15
CA VAL A 260 -12.97 -21.49 4.51
C VAL A 260 -13.20 -22.59 5.55
N GLU A 261 -14.16 -23.49 5.33
CA GLU A 261 -14.41 -24.60 6.26
C GLU A 261 -13.19 -25.53 6.36
N TYR A 262 -12.58 -25.86 5.21
CA TYR A 262 -11.38 -26.69 5.17
C TYR A 262 -10.26 -26.09 6.02
N TYR A 263 -9.90 -24.82 5.82
CA TYR A 263 -8.81 -24.20 6.56
C TYR A 263 -9.13 -23.88 8.02
N LEU A 264 -10.42 -23.79 8.41
CA LEU A 264 -10.81 -23.74 9.82
C LEU A 264 -10.47 -25.06 10.53
N GLN A 265 -10.73 -26.20 9.88
CA GLN A 265 -10.50 -27.54 10.44
C GLN A 265 -9.04 -28.00 10.34
N ASN A 266 -8.28 -27.52 9.35
CA ASN A 266 -6.91 -27.97 9.07
C ASN A 266 -5.87 -27.01 9.67
N GLU A 267 -5.74 -27.01 11.00
CA GLU A 267 -4.86 -26.08 11.72
C GLU A 267 -3.38 -26.18 11.32
N ALA A 268 -2.82 -27.39 11.21
CA ALA A 268 -1.41 -27.56 10.89
C ALA A 268 -1.05 -26.92 9.53
N LEU A 269 -1.88 -27.18 8.51
CA LEU A 269 -1.71 -26.61 7.18
C LEU A 269 -1.93 -25.09 7.19
N ARG A 270 -2.97 -24.60 7.88
CA ARG A 270 -3.21 -23.16 8.06
C ARG A 270 -1.98 -22.48 8.67
N ASN A 271 -1.41 -23.03 9.73
CA ASN A 271 -0.26 -22.45 10.42
C ASN A 271 0.99 -22.46 9.54
N GLN A 272 1.17 -23.49 8.69
CA GLN A 272 2.25 -23.52 7.71
C GLN A 272 2.12 -22.40 6.67
N ILE A 273 0.92 -22.15 6.13
CA ILE A 273 0.67 -21.07 5.17
C ILE A 273 0.89 -19.71 5.83
N VAL A 274 0.40 -19.52 7.07
CA VAL A 274 0.61 -18.29 7.84
C VAL A 274 2.09 -18.01 8.04
N LYS A 275 2.89 -19.01 8.42
CA LYS A 275 4.34 -18.87 8.59
C LYS A 275 5.03 -18.41 7.30
N ASN A 276 4.66 -19.01 6.17
CA ASN A 276 5.21 -18.65 4.86
C ASN A 276 4.80 -17.24 4.45
N GLY A 277 3.53 -16.87 4.66
CA GLY A 277 3.02 -15.53 4.37
C GLY A 277 3.71 -14.45 5.21
N LEU A 278 3.93 -14.70 6.50
CA LEU A 278 4.69 -13.80 7.36
C LEU A 278 6.13 -13.63 6.86
N ALA A 279 6.82 -14.74 6.55
CA ALA A 279 8.18 -14.71 6.03
C ALA A 279 8.28 -13.91 4.73
N LEU A 280 7.29 -14.05 3.83
CA LEU A 280 7.19 -13.25 2.61
C LEU A 280 7.19 -11.75 2.92
N ILE A 281 6.36 -11.29 3.86
CA ILE A 281 6.29 -9.87 4.19
C ILE A 281 7.60 -9.38 4.81
N GLN A 282 8.14 -10.11 5.79
CA GLN A 282 9.38 -9.75 6.48
C GLN A 282 10.58 -9.67 5.53
N GLN A 283 10.63 -10.52 4.51
CA GLN A 283 11.75 -10.59 3.58
C GLN A 283 11.62 -9.65 2.39
N ARG A 284 10.40 -9.23 2.02
CA ARG A 284 10.17 -8.49 0.78
C ARG A 284 9.37 -7.21 0.95
N HIS A 285 8.34 -7.17 1.80
CA HIS A 285 7.31 -6.13 1.73
C HIS A 285 7.20 -5.24 2.97
N THR A 286 8.31 -5.10 3.71
CA THR A 286 8.36 -4.12 4.80
C THR A 286 8.63 -2.71 4.25
N THR A 287 8.23 -1.69 5.01
CA THR A 287 8.45 -0.27 4.66
C THR A 287 9.93 0.05 4.50
N GLU A 288 10.78 -0.52 5.34
CA GLU A 288 12.24 -0.37 5.33
C GLU A 288 12.83 -0.87 4.00
N ILE A 289 12.33 -2.01 3.49
CA ILE A 289 12.77 -2.56 2.20
C ILE A 289 12.32 -1.65 1.07
N ARG A 290 11.05 -1.21 1.07
CA ARG A 290 10.53 -0.32 0.02
C ARG A 290 11.27 1.02 -0.03
N ALA A 291 11.57 1.62 1.12
CA ALA A 291 12.35 2.85 1.18
C ALA A 291 13.74 2.68 0.55
N LYS A 292 14.44 1.58 0.87
CA LYS A 292 15.75 1.27 0.26
C LYS A 292 15.66 1.11 -1.25
N GLU A 293 14.66 0.38 -1.75
CA GLU A 293 14.47 0.22 -3.18
C GLU A 293 14.14 1.53 -3.90
N MET A 294 13.31 2.38 -3.30
CA MET A 294 13.02 3.72 -3.85
C MET A 294 14.28 4.57 -3.94
N ILE A 295 15.09 4.61 -2.88
CA ILE A 295 16.35 5.37 -2.89
C ILE A 295 17.33 4.80 -3.92
N ASN A 296 17.44 3.48 -4.03
CA ASN A 296 18.28 2.85 -5.04
C ASN A 296 17.84 3.23 -6.46
N ALA A 297 16.54 3.21 -6.75
CA ALA A 297 16.01 3.62 -8.05
C ALA A 297 16.31 5.10 -8.36
N ILE A 298 16.15 5.98 -7.37
CA ILE A 298 16.50 7.41 -7.50
C ILE A 298 18.01 7.57 -7.76
N GLN A 299 18.86 6.89 -6.99
CA GLN A 299 20.31 6.99 -7.14
C GLN A 299 20.79 6.46 -8.50
N GLN A 300 20.25 5.34 -8.97
CA GLN A 300 20.55 4.80 -10.30
C GLN A 300 20.16 5.79 -11.40
N PHE A 301 18.96 6.39 -11.30
CA PHE A 301 18.53 7.43 -12.23
C PHE A 301 19.51 8.62 -12.22
N LEU A 302 19.89 9.12 -11.05
CA LEU A 302 20.81 10.25 -10.91
C LEU A 302 22.22 9.94 -11.43
N GLN A 303 22.70 8.69 -11.32
CA GLN A 303 24.02 8.29 -11.83
C GLN A 303 24.03 8.21 -13.36
N ASN A 304 22.95 7.73 -13.97
CA ASN A 304 22.85 7.59 -15.43
C ASN A 304 22.62 8.91 -16.16
N ASN A 305 22.26 9.99 -15.45
CA ASN A 305 21.95 11.30 -16.00
C ASN A 305 22.91 12.40 -15.51
N LYS A 306 24.09 12.03 -15.02
CA LYS A 306 25.23 12.92 -14.80
C LYS A 306 26.10 12.98 -16.04
#